data_AF-A0AA86GJ22-F1
#
_entry.id   AF-A0AA86GJ22-F1
#
_cell.length_a   1.000
_cell.length_b   1.000
_cell.length_c   1.000
_cell.angle_alpha   90.00
_cell.angle_beta   90.00
_cell.angle_gamma   90.00
#
_symmetry.space_group_name_H-M   'P 1'
#
loop_
_entity.id
_entity.type
_entity.pdbx_description
1 polymer ?
#
loop_
_entity_poly.entity_id
_entity_poly.type
_entity_poly.pdbx_seq_one_letter_code
_entity_poly.pdbx_strand_id
1 'polypeptide(L)' 'MENPAAPNDGVYEWHSRSILLPRFGLLLDRNGTHFRLLMPGEYLVRRSRTKGKWLYRPRSPDRDAAPDAWSK' A
#
# COMPACT_ATOMS: atom_id res chain seq x y z
N MET A 1 -30.72 -22.19 4.57
CA MET A 1 -29.27 -22.41 4.42
C MET A 1 -28.59 -21.08 4.65
N GLU A 2 -28.02 -20.90 5.83
CA GLU A 2 -27.06 -19.86 6.14
C GLU A 2 -25.96 -19.80 5.06
N ASN A 3 -25.77 -18.63 4.46
CA ASN A 3 -24.69 -18.40 3.50
C ASN A 3 -23.39 -18.32 4.30
N PRO A 4 -22.50 -19.34 4.25
CA PRO A 4 -21.29 -19.32 5.05
C PRO A 4 -20.46 -18.13 4.58
N ALA A 5 -20.33 -17.14 5.47
CA ALA A 5 -19.54 -15.93 5.36
C ALA A 5 -18.65 -15.91 4.11
N ALA A 6 -19.00 -15.05 3.14
CA ALA A 6 -18.14 -14.74 2.01
C ALA A 6 -16.70 -14.63 2.53
N PRO A 7 -15.75 -15.39 1.94
CA PRO A 7 -14.40 -15.41 2.46
C PRO A 7 -13.94 -13.97 2.60
N ASN A 8 -13.17 -13.71 3.65
CA ASN A 8 -12.55 -12.42 3.96
C ASN A 8 -11.51 -12.03 2.88
N ASP A 9 -11.78 -12.32 1.60
CA ASP A 9 -10.94 -12.11 0.42
C ASP A 9 -10.71 -10.64 0.16
N GLY A 10 -11.61 -9.77 0.66
CA GLY A 10 -11.46 -8.33 0.59
C GLY A 10 -10.08 -7.90 1.07
N VAL A 11 -9.53 -8.43 2.16
CA VAL A 11 -8.20 -7.95 2.65
C VAL A 11 -7.03 -8.27 1.70
N TYR A 12 -7.21 -9.21 0.77
CA TYR A 12 -6.20 -9.55 -0.24
C TYR A 12 -6.36 -8.73 -1.53
N GLU A 13 -7.51 -8.11 -1.72
CA GLU A 13 -7.75 -7.17 -2.82
C GLU A 13 -7.11 -5.80 -2.53
N TRP A 14 -6.95 -5.00 -3.59
CA TRP A 14 -6.44 -3.64 -3.47
C TRP A 14 -7.55 -2.69 -3.01
N HIS A 15 -7.37 -2.10 -1.84
CA HIS A 15 -8.29 -1.11 -1.29
C HIS A 15 -7.69 0.29 -1.34
N SER A 16 -8.48 1.27 -1.76
CA SER A 16 -8.05 2.67 -1.68
C SER A 16 -8.04 3.13 -0.23
N ARG A 17 -6.90 3.65 0.24
CA ARG A 17 -6.73 4.21 1.58
C ARG A 17 -5.87 5.46 1.53
N SER A 18 -6.36 6.50 2.18
CA SER A 18 -5.62 7.74 2.34
C SER A 18 -4.69 7.66 3.54
N ILE A 19 -3.41 7.94 3.33
CA ILE A 19 -2.43 8.13 4.38
C ILE A 19 -2.37 9.63 4.66
N LEU A 20 -2.69 10.03 5.89
CA LEU A 20 -2.70 11.45 6.29
C LEU A 20 -1.39 11.87 6.97
N LEU A 21 -0.68 10.90 7.57
CA LEU A 21 0.57 11.12 8.29
C LEU A 21 1.66 10.22 7.70
N PRO A 22 2.91 10.72 7.63
CA PRO A 22 4.00 9.91 7.14
C PRO A 22 4.15 8.63 7.98
N ARG A 23 4.25 7.48 7.33
CA ARG A 23 4.31 6.17 8.01
C ARG A 23 5.21 5.20 7.28
N PHE A 24 6.00 4.41 8.01
CA PHE A 24 6.78 3.34 7.41
C PHE A 24 5.92 2.15 6.99
N GLY A 25 6.12 1.66 5.76
CA GLY A 25 5.40 0.51 5.23
C GLY A 25 6.10 -0.13 4.03
N LEU A 26 5.59 -1.28 3.59
CA LEU A 26 6.07 -1.95 2.39
C LEU A 26 5.42 -1.33 1.15
N LEU A 27 6.16 -0.49 0.44
CA LEU A 27 5.78 0.08 -0.84
C LEU A 27 6.03 -0.95 -1.95
N LEU A 28 5.02 -1.20 -2.78
CA LEU A 28 5.11 -2.00 -3.99
C LEU A 28 5.22 -1.06 -5.18
N ASP A 29 6.38 -1.11 -5.82
CA ASP A 29 6.72 -0.39 -7.05
C ASP A 29 6.94 -1.40 -8.20
N ARG A 30 7.18 -0.90 -9.42
CA ARG A 30 7.56 -1.73 -10.59
C ARG A 30 8.81 -2.59 -10.33
N ASN A 31 9.74 -2.12 -9.50
CA ASN A 31 10.98 -2.84 -9.16
C ASN A 31 10.79 -3.90 -8.06
N GLY A 32 9.62 -3.95 -7.42
CA GLY A 32 9.32 -4.90 -6.36
C GLY A 32 8.84 -4.22 -5.08
N THR A 33 9.01 -4.91 -3.95
CA THR A 33 8.53 -4.44 -2.65
C THR A 33 9.68 -3.91 -1.80
N HIS A 34 9.58 -2.65 -1.39
CA HIS A 34 10.59 -1.96 -0.59
C HIS A 34 9.97 -1.40 0.70
N PHE A 35 10.69 -1.51 1.82
CA PHE A 35 10.25 -0.84 3.05
C PHE A 35 10.71 0.61 3.01
N ARG A 36 9.78 1.56 2.95
CA ARG A 36 10.08 3.00 2.87
C ARG A 36 9.06 3.81 3.67
N LEU A 37 9.41 5.06 3.95
CA LEU A 37 8.48 6.05 4.46
C LEU A 37 7.44 6.38 3.38
N LEU A 38 6.17 6.10 3.67
CA LEU A 38 5.02 6.49 2.87
C LEU A 38 4.66 7.93 3.23
N MET A 39 4.62 8.80 2.23
CA MET A 39 4.20 10.19 2.41
C MET A 39 2.67 10.28 2.48
N PRO A 40 2.11 11.40 2.97
CA PRO A 40 0.67 11.61 2.90
C PRO A 40 0.15 11.60 1.46
N GLY A 41 -0.92 10.85 1.19
CA GLY A 41 -1.48 10.69 -0.15
C GLY A 41 -2.47 9.52 -0.28
N GLU A 42 -2.96 9.30 -1.50
CA GLU A 42 -3.81 8.15 -1.82
C GLU A 42 -2.98 6.94 -2.20
N TYR A 43 -3.18 5.85 -1.45
CA TYR A 43 -2.52 4.57 -1.68
C TYR A 43 -3.56 3.47 -1.89
N LEU A 44 -3.23 2.51 -2.73
CA LEU A 44 -3.84 1.19 -2.75
C LEU A 44 -3.14 0.32 -1.72
N VAL A 45 -3.91 -0.36 -0.89
CA VAL A 45 -3.43 -1.20 0.20
C VAL A 45 -3.99 -2.60 0.04
N ARG A 46 -3.13 -3.61 0.14
CA ARG A 46 -3.56 -5.02 0.18
C ARG A 46 -2.73 -5.83 1.17
N ARG A 47 -3.26 -6.94 1.67
CA ARG A 47 -2.47 -7.90 2.44
C ARG A 47 -1.78 -8.88 1.50
N SER A 48 -0.48 -9.10 1.69
CA SER A 48 0.25 -10.15 0.98
C SER A 48 -0.22 -11.53 1.47
N ARG A 49 -0.62 -12.41 0.54
CA ARG A 49 -1.01 -13.80 0.83
C ARG A 49 0.15 -14.62 1.39
N THR A 50 1.35 -14.44 0.87
CA THR A 50 2.55 -15.19 1.28
C THR A 50 3.29 -14.57 2.46
N LYS A 51 3.41 -13.24 2.52
CA LYS A 51 4.19 -12.57 3.58
C LYS A 51 3.36 -12.19 4.79
N GLY A 52 2.02 -12.21 4.70
CA GLY A 52 1.11 -11.75 5.76
C GLY A 52 1.18 -10.25 6.07
N LYS A 53 2.03 -9.48 5.39
CA LYS A 53 2.26 -8.04 5.57
C LYS A 53 1.39 -7.20 4.63
N TRP A 54 1.10 -5.97 5.05
CA TRP A 54 0.41 -4.98 4.22
C TRP A 54 1.36 -4.38 3.18
N LEU A 55 0.92 -4.38 1.93
CA LEU A 55 1.58 -3.78 0.79
C LEU A 55 0.82 -2.50 0.42
N TYR A 56 1.57 -1.44 0.16
CA TYR A 56 1.09 -0.13 -0.20
C TYR A 56 1.55 0.16 -1.62
N ARG A 57 0.70 0.72 -2.47
CA ARG A 57 1.03 1.15 -3.82
C ARG A 57 0.44 2.54 -4.01
N PRO A 58 1.17 3.54 -4.52
CA PRO A 58 0.59 4.85 -4.76
C PRO A 58 -0.46 4.76 -5.87
N ARG A 59 -1.57 5.49 -5.72
CA ARG A 59 -2.66 5.46 -6.71
C ARG A 59 -2.24 6.11 -8.04
N SER A 60 -1.38 7.12 -7.98
CA SER A 60 -0.82 7.80 -9.15
C SER A 60 0.68 7.50 -9.23
N PRO A 61 1.19 6.91 -10.32
CA PRO A 61 2.61 6.66 -10.51
C PRO A 61 3.44 7.96 -10.67
N ASP A 62 2.77 9.08 -10.90
CA ASP A 62 3.40 10.39 -11.14
C ASP A 62 3.78 11.12 -9.84
N ARG A 63 3.27 10.65 -8.68
CA ARG A 63 3.47 11.30 -7.37
C ARG A 63 4.51 10.61 -6.49
N ASP A 64 5.20 9.59 -7.02
CA ASP A 64 6.44 9.02 -6.43
C ASP A 64 7.64 9.98 -6.55
N ALA A 65 7.45 11.15 -7.16
CA ALA A 65 8.20 12.34 -6.79
C ALA A 65 7.79 12.76 -5.36
N ALA A 66 8.17 11.95 -4.36
CA ALA A 66 8.72 12.58 -3.18
C ALA A 66 9.80 13.52 -3.75
N PRO A 67 9.71 14.84 -3.54
CA PRO A 67 10.75 15.73 -4.02
C PRO A 67 12.07 15.16 -3.49
N ASP A 68 13.12 15.35 -4.24
CA ASP A 68 14.52 15.01 -3.95
C ASP A 68 15.05 15.76 -2.69
N ALA A 69 14.20 15.99 -1.69
CA ALA A 69 14.36 16.80 -0.50
C ALA A 69 15.21 16.14 0.60
N TRP A 70 16.03 15.15 0.24
CA TRP A 70 17.09 14.63 1.10
C TRP A 70 18.41 14.43 0.32
N SER A 71 18.68 15.31 -0.64
CA SER A 71 20.07 15.59 -1.03
C SER A 71 20.58 16.73 -0.14
N LYS A 72 21.34 16.38 0.90
CA LYS A 72 22.24 17.32 1.58
C LYS A 72 23.49 16.59 2.02
#